data_AF-A0AB40A5M3-F1
#
_entry.id   AF-A0AB40A5M3-F1
#
_cell.length_a   1.000
_cell.length_b   1.000
_cell.length_c   1.000
_cell.angle_alpha   90.00
_cell.angle_beta   90.00
_cell.angle_gamma   90.00
#
_symmetry.space_group_name_H-M   'P 1'
#
loop_
_entity.id
_entity.type
_entity.pdbx_description
1 polymer ?
#
loop_
_entity_poly.entity_id
_entity_poly.type
_entity_poly.pdbx_seq_one_letter_code
_entity_poly.pdbx_strand_id
1 'polypeptide(L)'
;MQVDKVCAAIALLTIFASVVDAAVYSQPAIFHPAHPGKCFDKLTRKALLPDKEYKPKGICAAMTCSLEAREISIETCPYIEAPGCEELPSDPNWRFPKCCPQFKCVDFKTGKDFIVSL
;
A
#
# COMPACT_ATOMS: atom_id res chain seq x y z
N MET A 1 6.46 44.53 4.86
CA MET A 1 5.48 44.05 5.86
C MET A 1 4.44 43.08 5.30
N GLN A 2 4.11 43.07 4.00
CA GLN A 2 3.13 42.11 3.43
C GLN A 2 3.79 40.94 2.68
N VAL A 3 4.97 41.16 2.10
CA VAL A 3 5.78 40.13 1.39
C VAL A 3 6.32 39.08 2.36
N ASP A 4 6.74 39.49 3.56
CA ASP A 4 7.34 38.61 4.58
C ASP A 4 6.35 37.55 5.09
N LYS A 5 5.07 37.93 5.21
CA LYS A 5 3.99 37.04 5.66
C LYS A 5 3.58 36.03 4.58
N VAL A 6 3.64 36.44 3.30
CA VAL A 6 3.33 35.57 2.16
C VAL A 6 4.43 34.52 1.98
N CYS A 7 5.70 34.90 2.07
CA CYS A 7 6.82 33.96 2.00
C CYS A 7 6.81 32.95 3.17
N ALA A 8 6.51 33.40 4.39
CA ALA A 8 6.38 32.51 5.54
C ALA A 8 5.21 31.51 5.39
N ALA A 9 4.07 31.95 4.85
CA ALA A 9 2.92 31.07 4.60
C ALA A 9 3.20 30.03 3.49
N ILE A 10 3.91 30.41 2.42
CA ILE A 10 4.30 29.49 1.34
C ILE A 10 5.31 28.45 1.84
N ALA A 11 6.28 28.85 2.66
CA ALA A 11 7.26 27.94 3.26
C ALA A 11 6.59 26.91 4.19
N LEU A 12 5.58 27.33 4.97
CA LEU A 12 4.80 26.43 5.84
C LEU A 12 3.99 25.39 5.06
N LEU A 13 3.42 25.75 3.91
CA LEU A 13 2.67 24.83 3.05
C LEU A 13 3.56 23.76 2.39
N THR A 14 4.81 24.10 2.05
CA THR A 14 5.75 23.13 1.45
C THR A 14 6.27 22.08 2.44
N ILE A 15 6.25 22.35 3.74
CA ILE A 15 6.77 21.43 4.78
C ILE A 15 5.77 20.29 5.08
N PHE A 16 4.47 20.52 4.91
CA PHE A 16 3.42 19.51 5.12
C PHE A 16 3.29 18.49 3.98
N ALA A 17 4.00 18.69 2.86
CA ALA A 17 4.10 17.72 1.77
C ALA A 17 5.14 16.61 2.04
N SER A 18 5.52 16.40 3.31
CA SER A 18 6.33 15.25 3.72
C SER A 18 5.62 13.97 3.29
N VAL A 19 6.20 13.31 2.29
CA VAL A 19 5.81 12.00 1.79
C VAL A 19 5.64 11.03 2.95
N VAL A 20 4.39 10.66 3.26
CA VAL A 20 4.13 9.46 4.04
C VAL A 20 4.40 8.30 3.09
N ASP A 21 5.53 7.63 3.28
CA ASP A 21 5.82 6.39 2.56
C ASP A 21 5.01 5.27 3.22
N ALA A 22 3.69 5.34 3.04
CA ALA A 22 2.76 4.35 3.51
C ALA A 22 2.57 3.33 2.39
N ALA A 23 2.80 2.06 2.70
CA ALA A 23 2.40 0.94 1.84
C ALA A 23 0.88 0.82 1.73
N VAL A 24 0.11 1.73 2.35
CA VAL A 24 -1.34 1.78 2.30
C VAL A 24 -1.76 3.13 1.73
N TYR A 25 -2.59 3.10 0.69
CA TYR A 25 -3.28 4.28 0.19
C TYR A 25 -4.77 4.03 0.12
N SER A 26 -5.57 5.09 0.32
CA SER A 26 -7.02 5.03 0.19
C SER A 26 -7.47 5.67 -1.12
N GLN A 27 -8.45 5.07 -1.78
CA GLN A 27 -9.16 5.69 -2.90
C GLN A 27 -10.66 5.79 -2.60
N PRO A 28 -11.38 6.80 -3.14
CA PRO A 28 -12.82 6.89 -2.98
C PRO A 28 -13.54 5.65 -3.54
N ALA A 29 -14.49 5.11 -2.78
CA ALA A 29 -15.29 3.98 -3.24
C ALA A 29 -16.39 4.44 -4.20
N ILE A 30 -16.58 3.70 -5.30
CA ILE A 30 -17.72 3.88 -6.19
C ILE A 30 -18.86 2.98 -5.72
N PHE A 31 -20.02 3.57 -5.47
CA PHE A 31 -21.23 2.82 -5.12
C PHE A 31 -22.06 2.60 -6.39
N HIS A 32 -22.11 1.36 -6.87
CA HIS A 32 -22.81 1.00 -8.09
C HIS A 32 -24.23 0.49 -7.78
N PRO A 33 -25.30 1.00 -8.45
CA PRO A 33 -26.68 0.56 -8.19
C PRO A 33 -26.91 -0.95 -8.35
N ALA A 34 -26.19 -1.60 -9.28
CA ALA A 34 -26.27 -3.05 -9.47
C ALA A 34 -25.59 -3.87 -8.36
N HIS A 35 -24.81 -3.24 -7.49
CA HIS A 35 -24.07 -3.87 -6.39
C HIS A 35 -24.28 -3.08 -5.09
N PRO A 36 -25.51 -3.01 -4.57
CA PRO A 36 -25.82 -2.25 -3.37
C PRO A 36 -25.02 -2.79 -2.16
N GLY A 37 -24.57 -1.88 -1.30
CA GLY A 37 -23.80 -2.22 -0.09
C GLY A 37 -22.37 -2.72 -0.35
N LYS A 38 -21.81 -2.44 -1.53
CA LYS A 38 -20.44 -2.84 -1.92
C LYS A 38 -19.68 -1.66 -2.51
N CYS A 39 -18.36 -1.66 -2.33
CA CYS A 39 -17.47 -0.74 -3.04
C CYS A 39 -17.09 -1.35 -4.39
N PHE A 40 -17.26 -0.61 -5.47
CA PHE A 40 -16.79 -1.01 -6.79
C PHE A 40 -15.41 -0.44 -7.06
N ASP A 41 -14.44 -1.31 -7.30
CA ASP A 41 -13.11 -0.94 -7.77
C ASP A 41 -13.05 -0.98 -9.31
N LYS A 42 -12.67 0.15 -9.92
CA LYS A 42 -12.60 0.29 -11.38
C LYS A 42 -11.48 -0.54 -12.00
N LEU A 43 -10.35 -0.68 -11.30
CA LEU A 43 -9.15 -1.33 -11.82
C LEU A 43 -9.38 -2.84 -11.99
N THR A 44 -9.87 -3.49 -10.95
CA THR A 44 -10.16 -4.94 -10.94
C THR A 44 -11.56 -5.27 -11.46
N ARG A 45 -12.43 -4.25 -11.63
CA ARG A 45 -13.86 -4.39 -11.95
C ARG A 45 -14.60 -5.29 -10.95
N LYS A 46 -14.23 -5.22 -9.68
CA LYS A 46 -14.83 -6.01 -8.60
C LYS A 46 -15.67 -5.17 -7.67
N ALA A 47 -16.81 -5.74 -7.28
CA ALA A 47 -17.62 -5.26 -6.17
C ALA A 47 -17.14 -5.94 -4.88
N LEU A 48 -16.39 -5.19 -4.07
CA LEU A 48 -15.80 -5.61 -2.81
C LEU A 48 -16.86 -5.67 -1.70
N LEU A 49 -16.81 -6.72 -0.90
CA LEU A 49 -17.63 -6.81 0.30
C LEU A 49 -17.08 -5.84 1.37
N PRO A 50 -17.96 -5.22 2.17
CA PRO A 50 -17.54 -4.36 3.27
C PRO A 50 -16.69 -5.15 4.27
N ASP A 51 -15.61 -4.54 4.74
CA ASP A 51 -14.72 -5.05 5.79
C ASP A 51 -14.13 -6.45 5.49
N LYS A 52 -14.12 -6.83 4.20
CA LYS A 52 -13.49 -8.05 3.71
C LYS A 52 -12.32 -7.71 2.82
N GLU A 53 -11.20 -8.32 3.17
CA GLU A 53 -9.99 -8.25 2.38
C GLU A 53 -10.17 -8.98 1.05
N TYR A 54 -9.78 -8.31 -0.03
CA TYR A 54 -9.73 -8.85 -1.38
C TYR A 54 -8.31 -8.75 -1.94
N LYS A 55 -7.77 -9.89 -2.38
CA LYS A 55 -6.42 -10.01 -2.94
C LYS A 55 -6.52 -10.35 -4.43
N PRO A 56 -6.51 -9.35 -5.33
CA PRO A 56 -6.53 -9.59 -6.78
C PRO A 56 -5.33 -10.44 -7.23
N LYS A 57 -5.50 -11.17 -8.33
CA LYS A 57 -4.37 -11.82 -9.02
C LYS A 57 -3.77 -10.85 -10.04
N GLY A 58 -2.45 -10.84 -10.18
CA GLY A 58 -1.74 -9.97 -11.13
C GLY A 58 -1.54 -8.53 -10.64
N ILE A 59 -2.02 -8.22 -9.42
CA ILE A 59 -1.75 -6.97 -8.71
C ILE A 59 -1.35 -7.38 -7.30
N CYS A 60 -0.13 -7.02 -6.88
CA CYS A 60 0.36 -7.37 -5.56
C CYS A 60 -0.16 -6.40 -4.50
N ALA A 61 -1.42 -6.58 -4.13
CA ALA A 61 -2.10 -5.75 -3.15
C ALA A 61 -3.19 -6.51 -2.39
N ALA A 62 -3.59 -5.98 -1.24
CA ALA A 62 -4.82 -6.30 -0.52
C ALA A 62 -5.73 -5.07 -0.51
N MET A 63 -7.02 -5.25 -0.77
CA MET A 63 -8.01 -4.17 -0.85
C MET A 63 -9.12 -4.43 0.16
N THR A 64 -9.52 -3.40 0.91
CA THR A 64 -10.61 -3.48 1.88
C THR A 64 -11.59 -2.32 1.68
N CYS A 65 -12.88 -2.63 1.60
CA CYS A 65 -13.96 -1.66 1.42
C CYS A 65 -14.50 -1.19 2.77
N SER A 66 -14.53 0.12 3.00
CA SER A 66 -15.24 0.74 4.13
C SER A 66 -16.45 1.51 3.61
N LEU A 67 -17.65 1.09 3.98
CA LEU A 67 -18.89 1.82 3.64
C LEU A 67 -19.03 3.10 4.45
N GLU A 68 -18.54 3.08 5.70
CA GLU A 68 -18.58 4.24 6.61
C GLU A 68 -17.67 5.36 6.12
N ALA A 69 -16.39 5.04 5.86
CA ALA A 69 -15.42 6.00 5.34
C ALA A 69 -15.59 6.26 3.82
N ARG A 70 -16.44 5.47 3.15
CA ARG A 70 -16.72 5.56 1.71
C ARG A 70 -15.47 5.46 0.84
N GLU A 71 -14.57 4.56 1.22
CA GLU A 71 -13.28 4.37 0.59
C GLU A 71 -12.92 2.89 0.42
N ILE A 72 -11.95 2.65 -0.46
CA ILE A 72 -11.25 1.37 -0.58
C ILE A 72 -9.81 1.64 -0.11
N SER A 73 -9.44 1.03 1.00
CA SER A 73 -8.05 0.99 1.46
C SER A 73 -7.30 -0.07 0.66
N ILE A 74 -6.11 0.28 0.17
CA ILE A 74 -5.28 -0.58 -0.66
C ILE A 74 -3.89 -0.66 -0.03
N GLU A 75 -3.53 -1.86 0.40
CA GLU A 75 -2.23 -2.20 0.94
C GLU A 75 -1.39 -2.88 -0.15
N THR A 76 -0.18 -2.38 -0.37
CA THR A 76 0.82 -2.90 -1.30
C THR A 76 2.05 -3.39 -0.54
N CYS A 77 3.02 -3.96 -1.23
CA CYS A 77 4.29 -4.31 -0.61
C CYS A 77 5.01 -3.04 -0.10
N PRO A 78 5.62 -3.08 1.09
CA PRO A 78 6.48 -2.00 1.52
C PRO A 78 7.77 -2.01 0.71
N TYR A 79 8.42 -0.86 0.69
CA TYR A 79 9.79 -0.77 0.26
C TYR A 79 10.72 -1.31 1.37
N ILE A 80 11.63 -2.21 1.01
CA ILE A 80 12.57 -2.84 1.94
C ILE A 80 13.98 -2.68 1.36
N GLU A 81 14.88 -2.04 2.12
CA GLU A 81 16.31 -2.02 1.82
C GLU A 81 17.02 -3.09 2.64
N ALA A 82 17.59 -4.09 1.96
CA ALA A 82 18.26 -5.23 2.60
C ALA A 82 19.69 -5.43 2.01
N PRO A 83 20.63 -4.53 2.32
CA PRO A 83 21.99 -4.62 1.78
C PRO A 83 22.70 -5.89 2.28
N GLY A 84 23.34 -6.60 1.36
CA GLY A 84 24.05 -7.86 1.66
C GLY A 84 23.14 -9.09 1.80
N CYS A 85 21.84 -8.94 1.56
CA CYS A 85 20.89 -10.05 1.48
C CYS A 85 20.63 -10.44 0.02
N GLU A 86 20.29 -11.71 -0.20
CA GLU A 86 19.89 -12.24 -1.50
C GLU A 86 18.38 -12.05 -1.68
N GLU A 87 17.96 -11.39 -2.77
CA GLU A 87 16.54 -11.32 -3.12
C GLU A 87 16.03 -12.69 -3.58
N LEU A 88 14.97 -13.17 -2.94
CA LEU A 88 14.30 -14.41 -3.28
C LEU A 88 13.28 -14.18 -4.41
N PRO A 89 12.94 -15.21 -5.21
CA PRO A 89 11.98 -15.08 -6.30
C PRO A 89 10.62 -14.54 -5.84
N SER A 90 10.15 -13.49 -6.52
CA SER A 90 8.80 -12.94 -6.38
C SER A 90 8.03 -13.08 -7.70
N ASP A 91 6.72 -13.28 -7.61
CA ASP A 91 5.83 -13.36 -8.78
C ASP A 91 4.58 -12.48 -8.53
N PRO A 92 4.37 -11.42 -9.34
CA PRO A 92 3.18 -10.57 -9.26
C PRO A 92 1.84 -11.31 -9.44
N ASN A 93 1.86 -12.54 -9.99
CA ASN A 93 0.67 -13.38 -10.12
C ASN A 93 0.31 -14.12 -8.82
N TRP A 94 1.23 -14.20 -7.86
CA TRP A 94 0.92 -14.68 -6.53
C TRP A 94 0.02 -13.67 -5.81
N ARG A 95 -0.74 -14.13 -4.82
CA ARG A 95 -1.59 -13.25 -4.02
C ARG A 95 -0.77 -12.60 -2.93
N PHE A 96 -1.07 -11.33 -2.62
CA PHE A 96 -0.52 -10.64 -1.47
C PHE A 96 -0.73 -11.47 -0.18
N PRO A 97 0.24 -11.49 0.76
CA PRO A 97 1.56 -10.84 0.72
C PRO A 97 2.65 -11.64 -0.01
N LYS A 98 2.34 -12.85 -0.53
CA LYS A 98 3.36 -13.74 -1.10
C LYS A 98 4.05 -13.20 -2.35
N CYS A 99 3.37 -12.35 -3.11
CA CYS A 99 3.95 -11.69 -4.28
C CYS A 99 4.93 -10.56 -3.92
N CYS A 100 5.08 -10.21 -2.63
CA CYS A 100 6.03 -9.20 -2.21
C CYS A 100 7.47 -9.73 -2.23
N PRO A 101 8.46 -8.84 -2.45
CA PRO A 101 9.87 -9.19 -2.35
C PRO A 101 10.20 -9.79 -0.99
N GLN A 102 11.01 -10.85 -1.00
CA GLN A 102 11.54 -11.49 0.21
C GLN A 102 13.05 -11.53 0.10
N PHE A 103 13.74 -11.38 1.22
CA PHE A 103 15.19 -11.34 1.24
C PHE A 103 15.74 -12.40 2.17
N LYS A 104 16.68 -13.19 1.67
CA LYS A 104 17.44 -14.13 2.47
C LYS A 104 18.70 -13.42 2.98
N CYS A 105 18.77 -13.22 4.28
CA CYS A 105 19.85 -12.52 4.96
C CYS A 105 20.68 -13.48 5.81
N VAL A 106 21.94 -13.13 6.07
CA VAL A 106 22.80 -13.85 7.03
C VAL A 106 22.90 -13.00 8.30
N ASP A 107 22.60 -13.59 9.44
CA ASP A 107 22.77 -12.96 10.74
C ASP A 107 24.26 -12.78 11.04
N PHE A 108 24.71 -11.53 11.18
CA PHE A 108 26.11 -11.20 11.44
C PHE A 108 26.66 -11.79 12.75
N LYS A 109 25.80 -12.05 13.75
CA LYS A 109 26.22 -12.61 15.05
C LYS A 109 26.30 -14.13 15.01
N THR A 110 25.35 -14.77 14.33
CA THR A 110 25.19 -16.23 14.39
C THR A 110 25.65 -16.96 13.12
N GLY A 111 25.88 -16.22 12.02
CA GLY A 111 26.20 -16.76 10.71
C GLY A 111 25.05 -17.56 10.08
N LYS A 112 23.82 -17.42 10.60
CA LYS A 112 22.67 -18.21 10.15
C LYS A 112 21.80 -17.43 9.17
N ASP A 113 21.27 -18.16 8.21
CA ASP A 113 20.31 -17.63 7.24
C ASP A 113 18.95 -17.36 7.91
N PHE A 114 18.32 -16.23 7.56
CA PHE A 114 16.93 -15.90 7.91
C PHE A 114 16.24 -15.19 6.74
N ILE A 115 14.90 -15.23 6.73
CA ILE A 115 14.10 -14.60 5.67
C ILE A 115 13.44 -13.35 6.24
N VAL A 116 13.61 -12.23 5.53
CA VAL A 116 12.86 -11.00 5.71
C VAL A 116 11.69 -11.03 4.72
N SER A 117 10.47 -11.04 5.24
CA SER A 117 9.23 -11.00 4.47
C SER A 117 8.25 -10.01 5.10
N LEU A 118 7.19 -9.67 4.36
CA LEU A 118 6.03 -8.96 4.87
C LEU A 118 5.23 -9.81 5.86
#